data_AF-A0A6J4N6V1-F1
#
_entry.id   AF-A0A6J4N6V1-F1
#
_cell.length_a   1.000
_cell.length_b   1.000
_cell.length_c   1.000
_cell.angle_alpha   90.00
_cell.angle_beta   90.00
_cell.angle_gamma   90.00
#
_symmetry.space_group_name_H-M   'P 1'
#
loop_
_entity.id
_entity.type
_entity.pdbx_description
1 polymer ?
#
loop_
_entity_poly.entity_id
_entity_poly.type
_entity_poly.pdbx_seq_one_letter_code
_entity_poly.pdbx_strand_id
1 'polypeptide(L)' 'AFTAHTGRAPRDTDAHQEAAAPGPDALDALLAHPVYGSLGWLAVNNPGPATASEVRRLLQQAHQLARARSMRRD' A
#
# COMPACT_ATOMS: atom_id res chain seq x y z
N ALA A 1 -6.98 3.76 -0.87
CA ALA A 1 -6.03 3.03 0.00
C ALA A 1 -4.65 3.67 -0.05
N PHE A 2 -3.99 3.70 -1.21
CA PHE A 2 -2.63 4.25 -1.37
C PHE A 2 -2.47 5.66 -0.77
N THR A 3 -3.17 6.67 -1.30
CA THR A 3 -3.07 8.07 -0.84
C THR A 3 -3.38 8.27 0.64
N ALA A 4 -4.27 7.44 1.20
CA ALA A 4 -4.58 7.50 2.63
C ALA A 4 -3.39 7.05 3.51
N HIS A 5 -2.49 6.21 2.98
CA HIS A 5 -1.31 5.71 3.71
C HIS A 5 -0.04 6.48 3.37
N THR A 6 0.07 7.01 2.16
CA THR A 6 1.27 7.68 1.68
C THR A 6 1.16 9.20 1.66
N GLY A 7 -0.05 9.76 1.85
CA GLY A 7 -0.31 11.18 1.75
C GLY A 7 -0.17 11.78 0.34
N ARG A 8 0.10 10.95 -0.68
CA ARG A 8 0.39 11.38 -2.06
C ARG A 8 -0.33 10.52 -3.10
N ALA A 9 -0.52 11.04 -4.31
CA ALA A 9 -0.95 10.18 -5.42
C ALA A 9 0.22 9.29 -5.89
N PRO A 10 -0.05 8.11 -6.50
CA PRO A 10 1.01 7.19 -6.93
C PRO A 10 2.14 7.84 -7.75
N ARG A 11 1.80 8.76 -8.65
CA ARG A 11 2.77 9.40 -9.56
C ARG A 11 3.36 10.70 -9.03
N ASP A 12 2.98 11.14 -7.84
CA ASP A 12 3.46 12.40 -7.26
C ASP A 12 4.76 12.14 -6.51
N THR A 13 5.91 12.33 -7.14
CA THR A 13 7.24 12.25 -6.50
C THR A 13 7.60 13.55 -5.79
N ASP A 14 6.89 13.87 -4.71
CA ASP A 14 7.30 14.95 -3.81
C ASP A 14 8.44 14.44 -2.91
N ALA A 15 9.65 14.99 -3.13
CA ALA A 15 10.85 14.61 -2.42
C ALA A 15 10.76 14.80 -0.89
N HIS A 16 9.97 15.79 -0.43
CA HIS A 16 9.79 16.03 1.01
C HIS A 16 8.93 14.95 1.66
N GLN A 17 7.89 14.48 0.97
CA GLN A 17 7.05 13.38 1.44
C GLN A 17 7.77 12.02 1.37
N GLU A 18 8.66 11.84 0.38
CA GLU A 18 9.50 10.63 0.31
C GLU A 18 10.53 10.57 1.46
N ALA A 19 11.12 11.71 1.85
CA ALA A 19 12.06 11.77 2.97
C ALA A 19 11.41 11.50 4.34
N ALA A 20 10.12 11.81 4.50
CA ALA A 20 9.36 11.55 5.73
C ALA A 20 8.76 10.14 5.80
N ALA A 21 8.77 9.38 4.70
CA ALA A 21 8.22 8.05 4.64
C ALA A 21 9.17 7.01 5.27
N PRO A 22 8.64 5.88 5.78
CA PRO A 22 9.48 4.76 6.20
C PRO A 22 10.39 4.28 5.07
N GLY A 23 11.64 3.96 5.40
CA GLY A 23 12.59 3.37 4.47
C GLY A 23 12.11 2.03 3.89
N PRO A 24 12.70 1.56 2.78
CA PRO A 24 12.30 0.32 2.11
C PRO A 24 12.49 -0.93 2.98
N ASP A 25 13.35 -0.88 3.99
CA ASP A 25 13.65 -1.92 4.97
C ASP A 25 12.85 -1.78 6.27
N ALA A 26 11.97 -0.77 6.39
CA ALA A 26 11.15 -0.58 7.58
C ALA A 26 10.29 -1.82 7.85
N LEU A 27 10.34 -2.29 9.10
CA LEU A 27 9.56 -3.43 9.60
C LEU A 27 8.27 -2.94 10.24
N ASP A 28 7.19 -3.74 10.14
CA ASP A 28 5.87 -3.43 10.70
C ASP A 28 5.37 -2.02 10.35
N ALA A 29 5.62 -1.60 9.10
CA ALA A 29 5.18 -0.32 8.56
C ALA A 29 4.59 -0.52 7.15
N LEU A 30 3.52 0.23 6.85
CA LEU A 30 2.99 0.30 5.49
C LEU A 30 3.71 1.43 4.73
N LEU A 31 4.29 1.09 3.59
CA LEU A 31 4.97 2.03 2.71
C LEU A 31 4.52 1.88 1.26
N ALA A 32 4.85 2.87 0.42
CA ALA A 32 4.74 2.71 -1.02
C ALA A 32 5.75 1.63 -1.48
N HIS A 33 5.34 0.71 -2.36
CA HIS A 33 6.25 -0.32 -2.84
C HIS A 33 7.47 0.34 -3.55
N PRO A 34 8.73 -0.01 -3.22
CA PRO A 34 9.90 0.69 -3.76
C PRO A 34 9.95 0.72 -5.29
N VAL A 35 9.57 -0.40 -5.93
CA VAL A 35 9.50 -0.51 -7.41
C VAL A 35 8.15 -0.11 -8.00
N TYR A 36 7.03 -0.50 -7.38
CA TYR A 36 5.68 -0.37 -7.95
C TYR A 36 4.82 0.72 -7.30
N GLY A 37 5.41 1.59 -6.46
CA GLY A 37 4.69 2.67 -5.77
C GLY A 37 4.00 3.61 -6.75
N SER A 38 4.60 3.87 -7.91
CA SER A 38 4.01 4.66 -8.99
C SER A 38 2.75 4.05 -9.63
N LEU A 39 2.56 2.74 -9.46
CA LEU A 39 1.35 2.00 -9.85
C LEU A 39 0.32 1.92 -8.73
N GLY A 40 0.58 2.56 -7.58
CA GLY A 40 -0.32 2.59 -6.42
C GLY A 40 -0.22 1.37 -5.51
N TRP A 41 0.92 0.66 -5.54
CA TRP A 41 1.15 -0.51 -4.71
C TRP A 41 1.67 -0.12 -3.32
N LEU A 42 1.16 -0.80 -2.30
CA LEU A 42 1.65 -0.73 -0.93
C LEU A 42 2.45 -1.99 -0.59
N ALA A 43 3.44 -1.84 0.29
CA ALA A 43 4.27 -2.93 0.82
C ALA A 43 4.34 -2.84 2.36
N VAL A 44 4.58 -3.99 2.98
CA VAL A 44 4.88 -4.13 4.42
C VAL A 44 5.89 -5.25 4.60
N ASN A 45 6.91 -5.03 5.41
CA ASN A 45 7.89 -6.05 5.78
C ASN A 45 7.59 -6.55 7.19
N ASN A 46 7.58 -7.87 7.39
CA ASN A 46 7.35 -8.53 8.69
C ASN A 46 6.19 -7.89 9.49
N PRO A 47 4.93 -7.99 9.01
CA PRO A 47 3.79 -7.33 9.64
C PRO A 47 3.60 -7.80 11.07
N GLY A 48 3.55 -6.83 11.98
CA GLY A 48 3.36 -7.00 13.41
C GLY A 48 2.11 -6.29 13.91
N PRO A 49 2.00 -6.05 15.23
CA PRO A 49 0.82 -5.45 15.83
C PRO A 49 0.45 -4.08 15.27
N ALA A 50 1.43 -3.28 14.80
CA ALA A 50 1.16 -1.94 14.29
C ALA A 50 0.41 -1.96 12.96
N THR A 51 0.64 -2.97 12.11
CA THR A 51 0.03 -3.06 10.78
C THR A 51 -1.00 -4.17 10.61
N ALA A 52 -1.11 -5.13 11.54
CA ALA A 52 -1.92 -6.33 11.38
C ALA A 52 -3.40 -6.07 11.02
N SER A 53 -4.05 -5.13 11.72
CA SER A 53 -5.46 -4.79 11.47
C SER A 53 -5.66 -4.17 10.09
N GLU A 54 -4.76 -3.25 9.72
CA GLU A 54 -4.84 -2.50 8.47
C GLU A 54 -4.47 -3.37 7.26
N VAL A 55 -3.43 -4.20 7.37
CA VAL A 55 -3.06 -5.19 6.35
C VAL A 55 -4.21 -6.12 6.06
N ARG A 56 -4.89 -6.65 7.10
CA ARG A 56 -6.07 -7.50 6.91
C ARG A 56 -7.20 -6.76 6.20
N ARG A 57 -7.47 -5.51 6.57
CA ARG A 57 -8.48 -4.66 5.92
C ARG A 57 -8.16 -4.46 4.43
N LEU A 58 -6.91 -4.12 4.12
CA LEU A 58 -6.45 -3.88 2.75
C LEU A 58 -6.53 -5.14 1.88
N LEU A 59 -6.12 -6.30 2.43
CA LEU A 59 -6.22 -7.59 1.74
C LEU A 59 -7.66 -7.96 1.44
N GLN A 60 -8.58 -7.77 2.40
CA GLN A 60 -10.01 -7.99 2.17
C GLN A 60 -10.52 -7.09 1.05
N GLN A 61 -10.22 -5.78 1.07
CA GLN A 61 -10.63 -4.86 0.01
C GLN A 61 -10.08 -5.25 -1.35
N ALA A 62 -8.78 -5.61 -1.42
CA ALA A 62 -8.14 -6.05 -2.65
C ALA A 62 -8.82 -7.32 -3.21
N HIS A 63 -9.14 -8.28 -2.34
CA HIS A 63 -9.85 -9.49 -2.73
C HIS A 63 -11.26 -9.19 -3.27
N GLN A 64 -12.04 -8.34 -2.60
CA GLN A 64 -13.37 -7.96 -3.07
C GLN A 64 -13.32 -7.31 -4.47
N LEU A 65 -12.35 -6.41 -4.69
CA LEU A 65 -12.15 -5.76 -5.98
C LEU A 65 -11.71 -6.75 -7.07
N ALA A 66 -10.82 -7.69 -6.74
CA ALA A 66 -10.41 -8.75 -7.66
C ALA A 66 -11.59 -9.66 -8.02
N ARG A 67 -12.37 -10.10 -7.03
CA ARG A 67 -13.56 -10.94 -7.24
C ARG A 67 -14.59 -10.25 -8.13
N ALA A 68 -14.92 -8.99 -7.86
CA ALA A 68 -15.84 -8.22 -8.70
C ALA A 68 -15.33 -8.04 -10.14
N ARG A 69 -14.01 -7.94 -10.35
CA ARG A 69 -13.41 -7.88 -11.70
C ARG A 69 -13.45 -9.22 -12.43
N SER A 70 -13.34 -10.33 -11.70
CA SER A 70 -13.47 -11.68 -12.26
C SER A 70 -14.91 -11.93 -12.72
N MET A 71 -15.89 -11.66 -11.84
CA MET A 71 -17.32 -11.86 -12.12
C MET A 71 -17.89 -11.04 -13.29
N ARG A 72 -17.19 -9.99 -13.74
CA ARG A 72 -17.59 -9.20 -14.93
C ARG A 72 -17.04 -9.77 -16.24
N ARG A 73 -16.08 -10.69 -16.17
CA ARG A 73 -15.44 -11.32 -17.33
C ARG A 73 -16.08 -12.67 -17.68
N ASP A 74 -16.78 -13.25 -16.71
CA ASP A 74 -17.66 -14.40 -16.88
C ASP A 74 -19.03 -13.93 -17.43
#